data_AF-A0A1I6B7S0-F1
#
_entry.id   AF-A0A1I6B7S0-F1
#
_cell.length_a   1.000
_cell.length_b   1.000
_cell.length_c   1.000
_cell.angle_alpha   90.00
_cell.angle_beta   90.00
_cell.angle_gamma   90.00
#
_symmetry.space_group_name_H-M   'P 1'
#
loop_
_entity.id
_entity.type
_entity.pdbx_description
1 polymer ?
#
loop_
_entity_poly.entity_id
_entity_poly.type
_entity_poly.pdbx_seq_one_letter_code
_entity_poly.pdbx_strand_id
1 'polypeptide(L)'
;MKTALHNSLAPWAVWLCAGLLLSGCSTQQPASPAANRVEHNLVSHTLSIDAGEPRVLSRPQRIIRVTEHKLHEVIELDAEGRQLSSRESYQTVPWANQTLTLIAEGQEFALQTDHEGAVRLNLLEEQFVDLDLNQLRAIELVARTNGNVVAEADLLVSRELRSLLQQAVPLIYDSLEEGDVDQWVSRVRQLEALGLSEESTQLENMLILLTIGDPELQFEFVEALDRQQAQDHNGQP
;
A
#
# COMPACT_ATOMS: atom_id res chain seq x y z
N MET A 1 -31.26 -100.24 -23.56
CA MET A 1 -32.11 -100.02 -24.76
C MET A 1 -31.28 -99.30 -25.82
N LYS A 2 -31.40 -99.75 -27.07
CA LYS A 2 -30.69 -99.28 -28.27
C LYS A 2 -30.96 -97.79 -28.58
N THR A 3 -29.97 -97.09 -29.13
CA THR A 3 -29.91 -96.36 -30.44
C THR A 3 -28.64 -95.47 -30.40
N ALA A 4 -27.60 -95.59 -31.24
CA ALA A 4 -27.51 -95.31 -32.70
C ALA A 4 -28.01 -93.88 -33.02
N LEU A 5 -27.40 -93.00 -33.82
CA LEU A 5 -26.33 -92.99 -34.82
C LEU A 5 -25.91 -91.50 -34.95
N HIS A 6 -24.63 -91.28 -35.24
CA HIS A 6 -24.08 -90.34 -36.25
C HIS A 6 -24.93 -89.15 -36.73
N ASN A 7 -24.34 -87.95 -36.84
CA ASN A 7 -23.99 -87.37 -38.15
C ASN A 7 -23.18 -86.06 -38.04
N SER A 8 -22.30 -85.90 -39.02
CA SER A 8 -21.39 -84.80 -39.33
C SER A 8 -22.07 -83.47 -39.69
N LEU A 9 -21.27 -82.40 -39.64
CA LEU A 9 -21.11 -81.25 -40.58
C LEU A 9 -20.82 -79.97 -39.76
N ALA A 10 -19.57 -79.50 -39.73
CA ALA A 10 -18.95 -78.60 -40.71
C ALA A 10 -19.02 -77.11 -40.26
N PRO A 11 -18.04 -76.27 -40.67
CA PRO A 11 -17.44 -75.24 -39.84
C PRO A 11 -18.00 -73.85 -40.14
N TRP A 12 -18.55 -73.17 -39.14
CA TRP A 12 -18.90 -71.75 -39.26
C TRP A 12 -19.12 -71.14 -37.86
N ALA A 13 -18.03 -70.73 -37.22
CA ALA A 13 -18.08 -69.78 -36.11
C ALA A 13 -16.68 -69.19 -35.88
N VAL A 14 -16.13 -68.57 -36.91
CA VAL A 14 -15.21 -67.44 -36.65
C VAL A 14 -16.13 -66.31 -36.23
N TRP A 15 -16.00 -65.89 -34.97
CA TRP A 15 -16.32 -64.56 -34.41
C TRP A 15 -16.76 -64.73 -32.95
N LEU A 16 -15.83 -64.49 -32.03
CA LEU A 16 -16.00 -63.94 -30.66
C LEU A 16 -14.94 -64.56 -29.74
N CYS A 17 -13.84 -63.84 -29.52
CA CYS A 17 -13.07 -63.83 -28.27
C CYS A 17 -11.98 -62.75 -28.38
N ALA A 18 -12.38 -61.48 -28.23
CA ALA A 18 -11.45 -60.40 -27.93
C ALA A 18 -12.10 -59.50 -26.87
N GLY A 19 -12.29 -60.09 -25.68
CA GLY A 19 -12.81 -59.42 -24.49
C GLY A 19 -11.73 -59.34 -23.41
N LEU A 20 -11.01 -58.22 -23.41
CA LEU A 20 -10.46 -57.48 -22.26
C LEU A 20 -10.00 -58.31 -21.03
N LEU A 21 -8.69 -58.59 -20.97
CA LEU A 21 -7.95 -58.64 -19.70
C LEU A 21 -6.91 -57.52 -19.70
N LEU A 22 -7.36 -56.29 -19.47
CA LEU A 22 -6.48 -55.21 -19.01
C LEU A 22 -6.24 -55.45 -17.51
N SER A 23 -5.24 -56.27 -17.19
CA SER A 23 -4.61 -56.25 -15.88
C SER A 23 -3.94 -54.89 -15.72
N GLY A 24 -4.63 -53.96 -15.06
CA GLY A 24 -4.03 -52.71 -14.62
C GLY A 24 -2.93 -53.02 -13.61
N CYS A 25 -1.67 -52.82 -14.01
CA CYS A 25 -0.57 -52.76 -13.06
C CYS A 25 -0.78 -51.52 -12.19
N SER A 26 -1.38 -51.70 -11.02
CA SER A 26 -1.21 -50.75 -9.92
C SER A 26 0.27 -50.80 -9.54
N THR A 27 1.05 -49.84 -10.04
CA THR A 27 2.40 -49.62 -9.56
C THR A 27 2.28 -49.08 -8.13
N GLN A 28 2.44 -49.95 -7.16
CA GLN A 28 2.59 -49.55 -5.76
C GLN A 28 3.95 -48.86 -5.63
N GLN A 29 3.93 -47.53 -5.66
CA GLN A 29 5.13 -46.72 -5.48
C GLN A 29 5.73 -47.09 -4.10
N PRO A 30 7.01 -47.48 -4.01
CA PRO A 30 7.66 -47.62 -2.72
C PRO A 30 7.57 -46.28 -2.00
N ALA A 31 7.24 -46.29 -0.71
CA ALA A 31 7.22 -45.09 0.10
C ALA A 31 8.57 -44.39 -0.03
N SER A 32 8.58 -43.12 -0.45
CA SER A 32 9.78 -42.30 -0.44
C SER A 32 10.43 -42.38 0.95
N PRO A 33 11.78 -42.42 1.05
CA PRO A 33 12.41 -42.29 2.36
C PRO A 33 11.86 -41.04 3.04
N ALA A 34 11.45 -41.17 4.30
CA ALA A 34 10.93 -40.05 5.07
C ALA A 34 12.01 -38.96 5.05
N ALA A 35 11.72 -37.87 4.33
CA ALA A 35 12.66 -36.78 4.19
C ALA A 35 12.76 -36.03 5.52
N ASN A 36 13.94 -35.48 5.80
CA ASN A 36 14.09 -34.56 6.91
C ASN A 36 13.04 -33.46 6.81
N ARG A 37 12.39 -33.17 7.93
CA ARG A 37 11.33 -32.15 8.02
C ARG A 37 11.92 -30.89 8.65
N VAL A 38 11.56 -29.74 8.11
CA VAL A 38 11.89 -28.43 8.69
C VAL A 38 10.61 -27.83 9.25
N GLU A 39 10.64 -27.46 10.52
CA GLU A 39 9.54 -26.78 11.21
C GLU A 39 9.97 -25.36 11.55
N HIS A 40 9.06 -24.40 11.35
CA HIS A 40 9.26 -23.00 11.71
C HIS A 40 8.29 -22.63 12.81
N ASN A 41 8.81 -22.30 13.99
CA ASN A 41 8.04 -21.83 15.12
C ASN A 41 8.25 -20.33 15.32
N LEU A 42 7.17 -19.55 15.38
CA LEU A 42 7.26 -18.10 15.59
C LEU A 42 7.51 -17.80 17.06
N VAL A 43 8.71 -17.29 17.37
CA VAL A 43 9.15 -16.95 18.73
C VAL A 43 8.72 -15.53 19.11
N SER A 44 8.94 -14.56 18.23
CA SER A 44 8.53 -13.17 18.46
C SER A 44 8.07 -12.50 17.18
N HIS A 45 7.15 -11.56 17.33
CA HIS A 45 6.61 -10.77 16.23
C HIS A 45 6.35 -9.35 16.74
N THR A 46 7.01 -8.36 16.14
CA THR A 46 6.93 -6.95 16.51
C THR A 46 6.79 -6.06 15.28
N LEU A 47 6.15 -4.90 15.46
CA LEU A 47 6.12 -3.84 14.47
C LEU A 47 7.01 -2.68 14.94
N SER A 48 7.51 -1.89 13.99
CA SER A 48 8.23 -0.65 14.25
C SER A 48 7.75 0.43 13.29
N ILE A 49 7.46 1.62 13.81
CA ILE A 49 7.12 2.81 13.03
C ILE A 49 8.31 3.77 13.08
N ASP A 50 8.92 3.99 11.92
CA ASP A 50 9.91 5.03 11.70
C ASP A 50 9.24 6.24 11.05
N ALA A 51 9.00 7.26 11.87
CA ALA A 51 8.50 8.55 11.41
C ALA A 51 9.63 9.56 11.17
N GLY A 52 10.90 9.15 11.20
CA GLY A 52 12.08 9.99 11.07
C GLY A 52 12.34 10.91 12.27
N GLU A 53 13.54 11.49 12.31
CA GLU A 53 13.95 12.46 13.34
C GLU A 53 14.08 13.88 12.77
N PRO A 54 13.72 14.94 13.52
CA PRO A 54 13.11 14.90 14.86
C PRO A 54 11.64 14.46 14.78
N ARG A 55 11.08 13.89 15.85
CA ARG A 55 9.63 13.59 16.00
C ARG A 55 8.73 14.83 16.12
N VAL A 56 9.04 15.85 15.34
CA VAL A 56 8.29 17.10 15.19
C VAL A 56 8.09 17.36 13.71
N LEU A 57 6.84 17.55 13.29
CA LEU A 57 6.45 17.99 11.96
C LEU A 57 6.65 19.51 11.82
N SER A 58 7.61 19.88 10.99
CA SER A 58 7.86 21.26 10.55
C SER A 58 7.32 21.56 9.16
N ARG A 59 6.94 20.52 8.41
CA ARG A 59 6.34 20.60 7.06
C ARG A 59 5.07 19.76 7.02
N PRO A 60 4.12 20.08 6.14
CA PRO A 60 2.87 19.32 6.03
C PRO A 60 3.10 17.88 5.59
N GLN A 61 4.21 17.64 4.89
CA GLN A 61 4.53 16.36 4.30
C GLN A 61 5.63 15.61 5.07
N ARG A 62 5.45 14.29 5.25
CA ARG A 62 6.47 13.41 5.83
C ARG A 62 6.33 11.97 5.36
N ILE A 63 7.46 11.32 5.11
CA ILE A 63 7.48 9.88 4.85
C ILE A 63 7.55 9.14 6.19
N ILE A 64 6.63 8.20 6.38
CA ILE A 64 6.57 7.29 7.52
C ILE A 64 6.79 5.88 6.98
N ARG A 65 7.63 5.08 7.63
CA ARG A 65 7.88 3.69 7.25
C ARG A 65 7.52 2.76 8.39
N VAL A 66 6.81 1.69 8.07
CA VAL A 66 6.45 0.65 9.03
C VAL A 66 7.12 -0.65 8.63
N THR A 67 7.74 -1.29 9.60
CA THR A 67 8.51 -2.53 9.41
C THR A 67 8.01 -3.60 10.36
N GLU A 68 7.90 -4.82 9.87
CA GLU A 68 7.55 -6.00 10.65
C GLU A 68 8.80 -6.85 10.89
N HIS A 69 9.01 -7.25 12.14
CA HIS A 69 10.13 -8.08 12.56
C HIS A 69 9.60 -9.39 13.15
N LYS A 70 10.11 -10.52 12.65
CA LYS A 70 9.74 -11.87 13.07
C LYS A 70 10.99 -12.67 13.42
N LEU A 71 11.00 -13.24 14.61
CA LEU A 71 12.00 -14.23 15.03
C LEU A 71 11.36 -15.61 14.98
N HIS A 72 11.96 -16.50 14.22
CA HIS A 72 11.56 -17.90 14.16
C HIS A 72 12.62 -18.79 14.76
N GLU A 73 12.18 -19.83 15.46
CA GLU A 73 13.00 -21.00 15.72
C GLU A 73 12.77 -21.99 14.57
N VAL A 74 13.86 -22.39 13.92
CA VAL A 74 13.86 -23.34 12.80
C VAL A 74 14.44 -24.65 13.31
N ILE A 75 13.60 -25.68 13.36
CA ILE A 75 13.93 -27.00 13.88
C ILE A 75 14.00 -27.98 12.72
N GLU A 76 15.12 -28.69 12.59
CA GLU A 76 15.28 -29.77 11.64
C GLU A 76 15.06 -31.11 12.35
N LEU A 77 14.19 -31.93 11.79
CA LEU A 77 13.82 -33.24 12.32
C LEU A 77 14.23 -34.34 11.33
N ASP A 78 14.65 -35.49 11.87
CA ASP A 78 14.87 -36.70 11.08
C ASP A 78 13.54 -37.33 10.62
N ALA A 79 13.67 -38.40 9.82
CA ALA A 79 12.59 -39.24 9.35
C ALA A 79 11.65 -39.76 10.46
N GLU A 80 12.18 -39.97 11.66
CA GLU A 80 11.46 -40.48 12.83
C GLU A 80 10.93 -39.36 13.74
N GLY A 81 11.11 -38.09 13.35
CA GLY A 81 10.66 -36.92 14.10
C GLY A 81 11.57 -36.53 15.27
N ARG A 82 12.80 -37.06 15.35
CA ARG A 82 13.78 -36.63 16.34
C ARG A 82 14.47 -35.37 15.86
N GLN A 83 14.68 -34.43 16.78
CA GLN A 83 15.39 -33.20 16.48
C GLN A 83 16.86 -33.45 16.17
N LEU A 84 17.28 -32.99 15.00
CA LEU A 84 18.66 -32.98 14.54
C LEU A 84 19.34 -31.66 14.89
N SER A 85 18.67 -30.54 14.65
CA SER A 85 19.19 -29.19 14.91
C SER A 85 18.07 -28.21 15.26
N SER A 86 18.43 -27.11 15.94
CA SER A 86 17.56 -25.92 16.09
C SER A 86 18.43 -24.68 15.91
N ARG A 87 17.89 -23.67 15.24
CA ARG A 87 18.53 -22.36 15.05
C ARG A 87 17.51 -21.24 15.01
N GLU A 88 17.94 -20.05 15.38
CA GLU A 88 17.14 -18.84 15.22
C GLU A 88 17.25 -18.28 13.79
N SER A 89 16.15 -17.76 13.29
CA SER A 89 16.05 -17.07 12.01
C SER A 89 15.29 -15.76 12.19
N TYR A 90 16.00 -14.65 11.99
CA TYR A 90 15.43 -13.32 12.04
C TYR A 90 15.00 -12.86 10.64
N GLN A 91 13.79 -12.31 10.55
CA GLN A 91 13.22 -11.79 9.32
C GLN A 91 12.70 -10.37 9.56
N THR A 92 13.10 -9.45 8.70
CA THR A 92 12.55 -8.08 8.63
C THR A 92 11.86 -7.92 7.29
N VAL A 93 10.60 -7.52 7.30
CA VAL A 93 9.82 -7.26 6.07
C VAL A 93 9.13 -5.90 6.13
N PRO A 94 8.95 -5.24 4.97
CA PRO A 94 8.12 -4.05 4.91
C PRO A 94 6.69 -4.40 5.30
N TRP A 95 6.03 -3.52 6.03
CA TRP A 95 4.60 -3.65 6.32
C TRP A 95 3.78 -3.18 5.12
N ALA A 96 3.88 -3.94 4.04
CA ALA A 96 3.51 -3.52 2.70
C ALA A 96 2.02 -3.69 2.40
N ASN A 97 1.40 -2.68 1.78
CA ASN A 97 -0.02 -2.66 1.41
C ASN A 97 -0.93 -2.94 2.63
N GLN A 98 -0.62 -2.27 3.75
CA GLN A 98 -1.35 -2.38 5.01
C GLN A 98 -1.83 -1.00 5.45
N THR A 99 -2.81 -0.97 6.35
CA THR A 99 -3.41 0.27 6.85
C THR A 99 -2.71 0.77 8.10
N LEU A 100 -2.01 1.89 8.02
CA LEU A 100 -1.56 2.68 9.15
C LEU A 100 -2.71 3.58 9.61
N THR A 101 -3.06 3.57 10.90
CA THR A 101 -4.06 4.49 11.45
C THR A 101 -3.37 5.74 11.96
N LEU A 102 -3.88 6.91 11.59
CA LEU A 102 -3.50 8.20 12.17
C LEU A 102 -4.63 8.68 13.07
N ILE A 103 -4.31 9.07 14.30
CA ILE A 103 -5.25 9.64 15.25
C ILE A 103 -4.87 11.09 15.51
N ALA A 104 -5.85 11.99 15.34
CA ALA A 104 -5.69 13.42 15.56
C ALA A 104 -6.99 14.01 16.10
N GLU A 105 -6.93 14.79 17.18
CA GLU A 105 -8.11 15.42 17.80
C GLU A 105 -9.27 14.43 18.10
N GLY A 106 -8.94 13.17 18.37
CA GLY A 106 -9.93 12.10 18.62
C GLY A 106 -10.59 11.53 17.36
N GLN A 107 -10.16 11.94 16.17
CA GLN A 107 -10.57 11.37 14.88
C GLN A 107 -9.52 10.38 14.36
N GLU A 108 -9.98 9.34 13.68
CA GLU A 108 -9.12 8.30 13.09
C GLU A 108 -9.14 8.39 11.55
N PHE A 109 -7.96 8.30 10.94
CA PHE A 109 -7.75 8.35 9.51
C PHE A 109 -6.96 7.13 9.05
N ALA A 110 -7.41 6.48 7.99
CA ALA A 110 -6.75 5.30 7.42
C ALA A 110 -5.76 5.72 6.34
N LEU A 111 -4.48 5.45 6.56
CA LEU A 111 -3.40 5.68 5.60
C LEU A 111 -2.93 4.34 5.03
N GLN A 112 -2.74 4.25 3.71
CA GLN A 112 -2.27 3.02 3.08
C GLN A 112 -0.76 3.06 2.87
N THR A 113 -0.06 2.04 3.37
CA THR A 113 1.35 1.85 3.04
C THR A 113 1.52 1.28 1.64
N ASP A 114 2.60 1.65 0.97
CA ASP A 114 2.99 1.09 -0.31
C ASP A 114 3.65 -0.28 -0.17
N HIS A 115 4.16 -0.80 -1.29
CA HIS A 115 4.88 -2.08 -1.35
C HIS A 115 6.19 -2.12 -0.53
N GLU A 116 6.75 -0.97 -0.15
CA GLU A 116 7.91 -0.86 0.72
C GLU A 116 7.54 -0.59 2.20
N GLY A 117 6.25 -0.60 2.53
CA GLY A 117 5.75 -0.30 3.86
C GLY A 117 5.86 1.19 4.21
N ALA A 118 5.99 2.07 3.23
CA ALA A 118 6.05 3.51 3.41
C ALA A 118 4.71 4.18 3.11
N VAL A 119 4.44 5.30 3.78
CA VAL A 119 3.33 6.19 3.46
C VAL A 119 3.82 7.63 3.50
N ARG A 120 3.40 8.44 2.52
CA ARG A 120 3.63 9.88 2.52
C ARG A 120 2.44 10.53 3.22
N LEU A 121 2.62 10.88 4.49
CA LEU A 121 1.67 11.76 5.18
C LEU A 121 1.71 13.13 4.53
N ASN A 122 0.56 13.68 4.17
CA ASN A 122 0.40 15.09 3.84
C ASN A 122 -0.81 15.68 4.58
N LEU A 123 -0.56 16.55 5.55
CA LEU A 123 -1.61 17.21 6.34
C LEU A 123 -2.48 18.20 5.55
N LEU A 124 -2.14 18.47 4.28
CA LEU A 124 -2.95 19.26 3.36
C LEU A 124 -3.91 18.40 2.52
N GLU A 125 -3.97 17.08 2.71
CA GLU A 125 -4.96 16.24 2.04
C GLU A 125 -6.39 16.54 2.52
N GLU A 126 -7.35 16.35 1.63
CA GLU A 126 -8.77 16.71 1.82
C GLU A 126 -9.35 16.08 3.09
N GLN A 127 -8.98 14.82 3.39
CA GLN A 127 -9.46 14.11 4.57
C GLN A 127 -9.11 14.79 5.90
N PHE A 128 -8.12 15.68 5.92
CA PHE A 128 -7.67 16.38 7.12
C PHE A 128 -8.23 17.80 7.25
N VAL A 129 -8.94 18.31 6.25
CA VAL A 129 -9.41 19.71 6.19
C VAL A 129 -10.38 20.04 7.33
N ASP A 130 -11.17 19.08 7.79
CA ASP A 130 -12.13 19.26 8.88
C ASP A 130 -11.49 19.28 10.28
N LEU A 131 -10.18 18.97 10.41
CA LEU A 131 -9.48 19.07 11.68
C LEU A 131 -9.33 20.54 12.11
N ASP A 132 -9.37 20.80 13.42
CA ASP A 132 -8.95 22.10 13.95
C ASP A 132 -7.41 22.21 13.91
N LEU A 133 -6.89 22.56 12.73
CA LEU A 133 -5.44 22.68 12.48
C LEU A 133 -4.77 23.75 13.38
N ASN A 134 -5.54 24.66 13.99
CA ASN A 134 -5.02 25.63 14.94
C ASN A 134 -4.57 24.95 16.24
N GLN A 135 -5.32 23.92 16.63
CA GLN A 135 -5.16 23.20 17.89
C GLN A 135 -4.42 21.88 17.73
N LEU A 136 -4.21 21.39 16.50
CA LEU A 136 -3.49 20.16 16.19
C LEU A 136 -2.03 20.18 16.70
N ARG A 137 -1.80 19.72 17.93
CA ARG A 137 -0.48 19.74 18.58
C ARG A 137 0.34 18.49 18.33
N ALA A 138 -0.33 17.37 18.09
CA ALA A 138 0.29 16.08 17.88
C ALA A 138 -0.64 15.22 17.04
N ILE A 139 -0.05 14.24 16.36
CA ILE A 139 -0.74 13.12 15.76
C ILE A 139 -0.13 11.84 16.33
N GLU A 140 -0.96 10.82 16.49
CA GLU A 140 -0.55 9.48 16.88
C GLU A 140 -0.67 8.55 15.67
N LEU A 141 0.33 7.71 15.46
CA LEU A 141 0.37 6.71 14.39
C LEU A 141 0.28 5.33 15.01
N VAL A 142 -0.67 4.52 14.57
CA VAL A 142 -0.93 3.18 15.10
C VAL A 142 -0.89 2.16 13.97
N ALA A 143 0.06 1.24 14.05
CA ALA A 143 0.17 0.09 13.17
C ALA A 143 -0.26 -1.17 13.92
N ARG A 144 -1.22 -1.93 13.37
CA ARG A 144 -1.79 -3.11 14.02
C ARG A 144 -1.87 -4.28 13.05
N THR A 145 -1.41 -5.44 13.48
CA THR A 145 -1.62 -6.70 12.74
C THR A 145 -2.97 -7.33 13.10
N ASN A 146 -3.45 -8.28 12.31
CA ASN A 146 -4.67 -9.05 12.61
C ASN A 146 -4.58 -9.87 13.92
N GLY A 147 -3.38 -10.04 14.48
CA GLY A 147 -3.18 -10.61 15.81
C GLY A 147 -3.19 -9.54 16.90
N ASN A 148 -2.28 -9.68 17.86
CA ASN A 148 -2.16 -8.75 19.00
C ASN A 148 -0.91 -7.86 18.92
N VAL A 149 -0.23 -7.80 17.78
CA VAL A 149 0.97 -6.96 17.61
C VAL A 149 0.57 -5.55 17.19
N VAL A 150 1.07 -4.57 17.95
CA VAL A 150 0.81 -3.14 17.76
C VAL A 150 2.13 -2.39 17.85
N ALA A 151 2.27 -1.33 17.05
CA ALA A 151 3.27 -0.30 17.26
C ALA A 151 2.60 1.08 17.22
N GLU A 152 3.09 1.99 18.04
CA GLU A 152 2.58 3.34 18.20
C GLU A 152 3.74 4.34 18.04
N ALA A 153 3.47 5.50 17.45
CA ALA A 153 4.43 6.59 17.36
C ALA A 153 3.72 7.95 17.38
N ASP A 154 4.17 8.81 18.31
CA ASP A 154 3.71 10.19 18.39
C ASP A 154 4.60 11.12 17.54
N LEU A 155 3.96 12.05 16.85
CA LEU A 155 4.59 13.16 16.14
C LEU A 155 4.00 14.48 16.63
N LEU A 156 4.84 15.34 17.18
CA LEU A 156 4.42 16.70 17.53
C LEU A 156 4.27 17.55 16.27
N VAL A 157 3.35 18.49 16.28
CA VAL A 157 3.14 19.46 15.19
C VAL A 157 3.67 20.80 15.65
N SER A 158 4.64 21.34 14.91
CA SER A 158 5.23 22.63 15.24
C SER A 158 4.20 23.77 15.16
N ARG A 159 4.47 24.86 15.88
CA ARG A 159 3.60 26.05 15.81
C ARG A 159 3.64 26.69 14.43
N GLU A 160 4.82 26.70 13.82
CA GLU A 160 5.08 27.24 12.49
C GLU A 160 4.27 26.45 11.46
N LEU A 161 4.29 25.12 11.53
CA LEU A 161 3.47 24.28 10.65
C LEU A 161 1.97 24.55 10.83
N ARG A 162 1.47 24.64 12.06
CA ARG A 162 0.06 24.98 12.29
C ARG A 162 -0.33 26.32 11.67
N SER A 163 0.51 27.33 11.84
CA SER A 163 0.30 28.65 11.22
C SER A 163 0.36 28.60 9.69
N LEU A 164 1.19 27.73 9.12
CA LEU A 164 1.25 27.50 7.68
C LEU A 164 -0.02 26.82 7.18
N LEU A 165 -0.47 25.75 7.85
CA LEU A 165 -1.68 25.01 7.50
C LEU A 165 -2.93 25.92 7.50
N GLN A 166 -3.04 26.78 8.51
CA GLN A 166 -4.09 27.82 8.61
C GLN A 166 -4.20 28.72 7.38
N GLN A 167 -3.05 29.09 6.80
CA GLN A 167 -3.01 29.98 5.65
C GLN A 167 -3.19 29.21 4.34
N ALA A 168 -2.65 28.00 4.27
CA ALA A 168 -2.65 27.19 3.05
C ALA A 168 -4.02 26.59 2.72
N VAL A 169 -4.75 26.08 3.72
CA VAL A 169 -6.01 25.36 3.49
C VAL A 169 -7.06 26.21 2.74
N PRO A 170 -7.34 27.46 3.13
CA PRO A 170 -8.27 28.32 2.38
C PRO A 170 -7.81 28.57 0.94
N LEU A 171 -6.51 28.72 0.70
CA LEU A 171 -5.98 28.94 -0.65
C LEU A 171 -6.22 27.73 -1.58
N ILE A 172 -6.19 26.51 -1.02
CA ILE A 172 -6.36 25.26 -1.75
C ILE A 172 -7.85 24.93 -1.95
N TYR A 173 -8.68 25.11 -0.92
CA TYR A 173 -10.03 24.54 -0.87
C TYR A 173 -11.19 25.55 -0.95
N ASP A 174 -10.96 26.85 -0.75
CA ASP A 174 -12.02 27.83 -0.93
C ASP A 174 -12.49 27.84 -2.39
N SER A 175 -13.80 28.05 -2.61
CA SER A 175 -14.41 28.04 -3.94
C SER A 175 -13.64 28.88 -4.94
N LEU A 176 -13.45 28.31 -6.14
CA LEU A 176 -12.81 28.97 -7.29
C LEU A 176 -13.83 29.62 -8.22
N GLU A 177 -15.12 29.30 -8.11
CA GLU A 177 -16.18 29.74 -9.03
C GLU A 177 -16.46 31.24 -8.97
N GLU A 178 -16.20 31.88 -7.82
CA GLU A 178 -16.42 33.31 -7.60
C GLU A 178 -15.18 34.17 -7.89
N GLY A 179 -14.04 33.53 -8.19
CA GLY A 179 -12.76 34.20 -8.41
C GLY A 179 -12.55 34.66 -9.84
N ASP A 180 -11.88 35.79 -10.02
CA ASP A 180 -11.31 36.22 -11.30
C ASP A 180 -9.89 35.64 -11.50
N VAL A 181 -9.35 35.82 -12.71
CA VAL A 181 -7.99 35.37 -13.08
C VAL A 181 -6.92 35.91 -12.12
N ASP A 182 -7.03 37.17 -11.70
CA ASP A 182 -6.06 37.81 -10.81
C ASP A 182 -6.06 37.15 -9.42
N GLN A 183 -7.23 36.79 -8.90
CA GLN A 183 -7.36 36.06 -7.63
C GLN A 183 -6.77 34.66 -7.73
N TRP A 184 -7.00 33.94 -8.82
CA TRP A 184 -6.42 32.61 -9.03
C TRP A 184 -4.88 32.65 -9.06
N VAL A 185 -4.31 33.57 -9.85
CA VAL A 185 -2.86 33.78 -9.91
C VAL A 185 -2.30 34.18 -8.55
N SER A 186 -3.00 35.05 -7.81
CA SER A 186 -2.62 35.43 -6.45
C SER A 186 -2.60 34.25 -5.49
N ARG A 187 -3.56 33.31 -5.58
CA ARG A 187 -3.58 32.10 -4.73
C ARG A 187 -2.40 31.18 -5.03
N VAL A 188 -2.13 30.89 -6.30
CA VAL A 188 -0.97 30.09 -6.74
C VAL A 188 0.32 30.69 -6.17
N ARG A 189 0.51 31.99 -6.34
CA ARG A 189 1.69 32.70 -5.81
C ARG A 189 1.80 32.66 -4.30
N GLN A 190 0.69 32.82 -3.58
CA GLN A 190 0.70 32.76 -2.12
C GLN A 190 1.13 31.38 -1.62
N LEU A 191 0.71 30.29 -2.28
CA LEU A 191 1.19 28.94 -1.96
C LEU A 191 2.71 28.82 -2.18
N GLU A 192 3.26 29.36 -3.27
CA GLU A 192 4.71 29.38 -3.49
C GLU A 192 5.45 30.19 -2.41
N ALA A 193 4.91 31.36 -2.04
CA ALA A 193 5.48 32.21 -0.99
C ALA A 193 5.47 31.53 0.39
N LEU A 194 4.53 30.60 0.64
CA LEU A 194 4.51 29.74 1.82
C LEU A 194 5.47 28.53 1.73
N GLY A 195 6.17 28.37 0.60
CA GLY A 195 7.06 27.23 0.34
C GLY A 195 6.32 25.95 -0.08
N LEU A 196 5.07 26.06 -0.53
CA LEU A 196 4.21 24.96 -0.95
C LEU A 196 4.19 24.83 -2.47
N SER A 197 5.36 24.56 -3.06
CA SER A 197 5.51 24.48 -4.52
C SER A 197 4.70 23.34 -5.14
N GLU A 198 4.56 22.21 -4.45
CA GLU A 198 3.78 21.07 -4.97
C GLU A 198 2.29 21.43 -5.04
N GLU A 199 1.75 22.00 -3.96
CA GLU A 199 0.35 22.42 -3.89
C GLU A 199 0.05 23.59 -4.84
N SER A 200 1.00 24.52 -4.99
CA SER A 200 0.93 25.59 -6.01
C SER A 200 0.78 25.02 -7.42
N THR A 201 1.68 24.10 -7.80
CA THR A 201 1.64 23.45 -9.12
C THR A 201 0.36 22.63 -9.32
N GLN A 202 -0.14 21.97 -8.27
CA GLN A 202 -1.42 21.24 -8.34
C GLN A 202 -2.59 22.18 -8.60
N LEU A 203 -2.65 23.31 -7.89
CA LEU A 203 -3.68 24.33 -8.09
C LEU A 203 -3.62 24.94 -9.50
N GLU A 204 -2.42 25.30 -9.97
CA GLU A 204 -2.20 25.80 -11.32
C GLU A 204 -2.73 24.83 -12.38
N ASN A 205 -2.34 23.55 -12.29
CA ASN A 205 -2.81 22.52 -13.22
C ASN A 205 -4.33 22.34 -13.18
N MET A 206 -4.94 22.38 -11.99
CA MET A 206 -6.40 22.31 -11.85
C MET A 206 -7.08 23.51 -12.54
N LEU A 207 -6.56 24.73 -12.37
CA LEU A 207 -7.08 25.93 -13.00
C LEU A 207 -6.94 25.89 -14.53
N ILE A 208 -5.82 25.38 -15.05
CA ILE A 208 -5.65 25.13 -16.48
C ILE A 208 -6.74 24.18 -16.99
N LEU A 209 -7.01 23.08 -16.26
CA LEU A 209 -8.03 22.11 -16.65
C LEU A 209 -9.45 22.69 -16.61
N LEU A 210 -9.79 23.48 -15.59
CA LEU A 210 -11.09 24.13 -15.44
C LEU A 210 -11.37 25.14 -16.56
N THR A 211 -10.34 25.79 -17.08
CA THR A 211 -10.46 26.81 -18.13
C THR A 211 -10.42 26.25 -19.56
N ILE A 212 -10.17 24.94 -19.76
CA ILE A 212 -10.12 24.32 -21.12
C ILE A 212 -11.39 24.59 -21.95
N GLY A 213 -12.55 24.71 -21.30
CA GLY A 213 -13.83 24.98 -21.97
C GLY A 213 -13.99 26.40 -22.52
N ASP A 214 -13.13 27.34 -22.10
CA ASP A 214 -13.16 28.76 -22.47
C ASP A 214 -11.75 29.22 -22.90
N PRO A 215 -11.45 29.18 -24.22
CA PRO A 215 -10.12 29.52 -24.73
C PRO A 215 -9.68 30.96 -24.46
N GLU A 216 -10.61 31.92 -24.33
CA GLU A 216 -10.28 33.31 -24.02
C GLU A 216 -9.81 33.43 -22.57
N LEU A 217 -10.58 32.85 -21.64
CA LEU A 217 -10.24 32.81 -20.21
C LEU A 217 -8.93 32.05 -19.96
N GLN A 218 -8.73 30.93 -20.64
CA GLN A 218 -7.50 30.15 -20.53
C GLN A 218 -6.28 30.96 -20.99
N PHE A 219 -6.39 31.70 -22.11
CA PHE A 219 -5.32 32.57 -22.59
C PHE A 219 -5.01 33.68 -21.59
N GLU A 220 -6.04 34.34 -21.06
CA GLU A 220 -5.89 35.40 -20.05
C GLU A 220 -5.18 34.89 -18.79
N PHE A 221 -5.54 33.70 -18.31
CA PHE A 221 -4.91 33.07 -17.16
C PHE A 221 -3.43 32.76 -17.38
N VAL A 222 -3.08 32.13 -18.50
CA VAL A 222 -1.68 31.80 -18.82
C VAL A 222 -0.85 33.08 -19.00
N GLU A 223 -1.38 34.10 -19.68
CA GLU A 223 -0.69 35.38 -19.82
C GLU A 223 -0.48 36.07 -18.46
N ALA A 224 -1.47 36.00 -17.56
CA ALA A 224 -1.35 36.54 -16.22
C ALA A 224 -0.27 35.83 -15.39
N LEU A 225 -0.17 34.49 -15.47
CA LEU A 225 0.90 33.71 -14.85
C LEU A 225 2.28 34.10 -15.39
N ASP A 226 2.46 34.12 -16.70
CA ASP A 226 3.74 34.47 -17.36
C ASP A 226 4.22 35.87 -16.98
N ARG A 227 3.30 36.85 -17.00
CA ARG A 227 3.60 38.23 -16.60
C ARG A 227 4.05 38.32 -15.16
N GLN A 228 3.46 37.53 -14.26
CA GLN A 228 3.84 37.50 -12.85
C GLN A 228 5.19 36.82 -12.62
N GLN A 229 5.45 35.67 -13.25
CA GLN A 229 6.75 35.00 -13.16
C GLN A 229 7.89 35.89 -13.66
N ALA A 230 7.67 36.65 -14.74
CA ALA A 230 8.63 37.62 -15.24
C ALA A 230 8.87 38.81 -14.27
N GLN A 231 7.88 39.18 -13.46
CA GLN A 231 8.03 40.22 -12.43
C GLN A 231 8.81 39.71 -11.22
N ASP A 232 8.54 38.49 -10.77
CA ASP A 232 9.27 37.87 -9.65
C ASP A 232 10.75 37.66 -9.99
N HIS A 233 11.06 37.27 -11.24
CA HIS A 233 12.44 37.12 -11.72
C HIS A 233 13.20 38.45 -11.84
N ASN A 234 12.51 39.55 -12.16
CA ASN A 234 13.10 40.89 -12.26
C ASN A 234 13.16 41.64 -10.91
N GLY A 235 12.47 41.13 -9.88
CA GLY A 235 12.43 41.69 -8.52
C GLY A 235 13.45 41.10 -7.55
N GLN A 236 14.25 40.11 -7.95
CA GLN A 236 15.33 39.56 -7.12
C GLN A 236 16.59 40.44 -7.23
N PRO A 237 17.16 40.95 -6.10
CA PRO A 237 18.45 41.64 -6.10
C PRO A 237 19.63 40.70 -6.39
#